data_AF-A0A4U0ZK83-F1
#
_entry.id   AF-A0A4U0ZK83-F1
#
_cell.length_a   1.000
_cell.length_b   1.000
_cell.length_c   1.000
_cell.angle_alpha   90.00
_cell.angle_beta   90.00
_cell.angle_gamma   90.00
#
_symmetry.space_group_name_H-M   'P 1'
#
loop_
_entity.id
_entity.type
_entity.pdbx_description
1 polymer ?
#
loop_
_entity_poly.entity_id
_entity_poly.type
_entity_poly.pdbx_seq_one_letter_code
_entity_poly.pdbx_strand_id
1 'polypeptide(L)'
;MLHSEWKTILIGSFICVAVCYSFMSCYSSTFYKKIPAGRLNHSQLLVKQGNANFEQRINVFVVSLLFSITNHRILIAATLLAIGVNFALLALQ
;
A
#
# COMPACT_ATOMS: atom_id res chain seq x y z
N MET A 1 3.75 17.52 23.93
CA MET A 1 3.91 17.55 22.46
C MET A 1 3.80 16.17 21.81
N LEU A 2 4.46 15.12 22.33
CA LEU A 2 4.43 13.74 21.78
C LEU A 2 3.04 13.12 21.52
N HIS A 3 2.01 13.45 22.33
CA HIS A 3 0.67 12.87 22.15
C HIS A 3 -0.13 13.48 20.99
N SER A 4 0.17 14.73 20.59
CA SER A 4 -0.49 15.41 19.47
C SER A 4 0.00 14.87 18.12
N GLU A 5 1.30 14.61 18.02
CA GLU A 5 1.94 14.17 16.78
C GLU A 5 1.70 12.69 16.44
N TRP A 6 1.32 11.87 17.42
CA TRP A 6 1.13 10.43 17.20
C TRP A 6 0.09 10.11 16.13
N LYS A 7 -1.02 10.86 16.11
CA LYS A 7 -2.07 10.70 15.08
C LYS A 7 -1.53 11.06 13.70
N THR A 8 -0.78 12.15 13.59
CA THR A 8 -0.17 12.61 12.33
C THR A 8 0.85 11.61 11.81
N ILE A 9 1.71 11.09 12.69
CA ILE A 9 2.73 10.07 12.34
C ILE A 9 2.05 8.78 11.87
N LEU A 10 0.98 8.35 12.56
CA LEU A 10 0.26 7.13 12.21
C LEU A 10 -0.50 7.26 10.88
N ILE A 11 -1.21 8.37 10.67
CA ILE A 11 -1.91 8.66 9.41
C ILE A 11 -0.90 8.80 8.27
N GLY A 12 0.20 9.55 8.48
CA GLY A 12 1.25 9.72 7.48
C GLY A 12 1.92 8.40 7.10
N SER A 13 2.21 7.55 8.10
CA SER A 13 2.77 6.21 7.87
C SER A 13 1.80 5.32 7.09
N PHE A 14 0.50 5.37 7.43
CA PHE A 14 -0.52 4.62 6.70
C PHE A 14 -0.61 5.07 5.24
N ILE A 15 -0.69 6.38 4.97
CA ILE A 15 -0.74 6.92 3.61
C ILE A 15 0.50 6.50 2.83
N CYS A 16 1.69 6.61 3.42
CA CYS A 16 2.94 6.22 2.80
C CYS A 16 2.94 4.73 2.39
N VAL A 17 2.61 3.83 3.32
CA VAL A 17 2.55 2.39 3.05
C VAL A 17 1.47 2.07 2.01
N ALA A 18 0.29 2.69 2.10
CA ALA A 18 -0.79 2.49 1.15
C ALA A 18 -0.41 2.90 -0.28
N VAL A 19 0.28 4.04 -0.44
CA VAL A 19 0.74 4.53 -1.74
C VAL A 19 1.84 3.61 -2.29
N CYS A 20 2.86 3.26 -1.50
CA CYS A 20 3.92 2.35 -1.92
C CYS A 20 3.35 0.99 -2.33
N TYR A 21 2.41 0.45 -1.55
CA TYR A 21 1.75 -0.81 -1.85
C TYR A 21 0.95 -0.74 -3.16
N SER A 22 0.18 0.34 -3.35
CA SER A 22 -0.62 0.54 -4.56
C SER A 22 0.25 0.73 -5.80
N PHE A 23 1.40 1.39 -5.66
CA PHE A 23 2.37 1.55 -6.74
C PHE A 23 3.02 0.21 -7.10
N MET A 24 3.45 -0.56 -6.10
CA MET A 24 3.96 -1.91 -6.33
C MET A 24 2.91 -2.80 -7.00
N SER A 25 1.66 -2.69 -6.58
CA SER A 25 0.52 -3.43 -7.13
C SER A 25 0.27 -3.15 -8.62
N CYS A 26 0.45 -1.92 -9.10
CA CYS A 26 0.20 -1.60 -10.52
C CYS A 26 1.40 -1.86 -11.45
N TYR A 27 2.61 -2.02 -10.91
CA TYR A 27 3.82 -2.30 -11.69
C TYR A 27 4.37 -3.73 -11.53
N SER A 28 4.01 -4.45 -10.47
CA SER A 28 4.58 -5.76 -10.17
C SER A 28 3.56 -6.89 -10.38
N SER A 29 3.83 -7.76 -11.35
CA SER A 29 3.05 -8.98 -11.59
C SER A 29 3.15 -9.99 -10.43
N THR A 30 4.14 -9.85 -9.55
CA THR A 30 4.40 -10.71 -8.39
C THR A 30 3.22 -10.74 -7.42
N PHE A 31 2.49 -9.63 -7.27
CA PHE A 31 1.31 -9.54 -6.40
C PHE A 31 0.19 -10.47 -6.86
N TYR A 32 0.10 -10.73 -8.17
CA TYR A 32 -0.98 -11.51 -8.77
C TYR A 32 -0.56 -12.92 -9.15
N LYS A 33 0.73 -13.26 -9.02
CA LYS A 33 1.27 -14.57 -9.42
C LYS A 33 0.54 -15.74 -8.75
N LYS A 34 0.29 -15.63 -7.44
CA LYS A 34 -0.39 -16.66 -6.63
C LYS A 34 -1.91 -16.61 -6.70
N ILE A 35 -2.50 -15.57 -7.30
CA ILE A 35 -3.95 -15.40 -7.36
C ILE A 35 -4.46 -16.04 -8.66
N PRO A 36 -5.48 -16.93 -8.60
CA PRO A 36 -6.06 -17.54 -9.79
C PRO A 36 -6.72 -16.49 -10.69
N ALA A 37 -6.62 -16.68 -12.00
CA ALA A 37 -7.08 -15.71 -13.00
C ALA A 37 -8.56 -15.33 -12.84
N GLY A 38 -9.43 -16.29 -12.51
CA GLY A 38 -10.88 -16.05 -12.34
C GLY A 38 -11.26 -15.20 -11.12
N ARG A 39 -10.32 -14.88 -10.22
CA ARG A 39 -10.54 -13.96 -9.09
C ARG A 39 -9.93 -12.58 -9.32
N LEU A 40 -9.23 -12.38 -10.43
CA LEU A 40 -8.57 -11.11 -10.75
C LEU A 40 -9.49 -10.28 -11.64
N ASN A 41 -9.54 -8.98 -11.34
CA ASN A 41 -10.27 -8.06 -12.20
C ASN A 41 -9.55 -7.92 -13.56
N HIS A 42 -10.25 -7.49 -14.61
CA HIS A 42 -9.68 -7.41 -15.97
C HIS A 42 -8.36 -6.60 -16.00
N SER A 43 -8.32 -5.46 -15.32
CA SER A 43 -7.10 -4.64 -15.24
C SER A 43 -5.96 -5.33 -14.48
N GLN A 44 -6.25 -6.12 -13.43
CA GLN A 44 -5.24 -6.86 -12.67
C GLN A 44 -4.68 -8.04 -13.48
N LEU A 45 -5.52 -8.69 -14.30
CA LEU A 45 -5.09 -9.72 -15.24
C LEU A 45 -4.09 -9.17 -16.25
N LEU A 46 -4.35 -8.00 -16.81
CA LEU A 46 -3.45 -7.36 -17.77
C LEU A 46 -2.12 -6.96 -17.12
N VAL A 47 -2.15 -6.50 -15.85
CA VAL A 47 -0.91 -6.24 -15.10
C VAL A 47 -0.14 -7.53 -14.86
N LYS A 48 -0.83 -8.62 -14.51
CA LYS A 48 -0.22 -9.96 -14.35
C LYS A 48 0.42 -10.46 -15.65
N GLN A 49 -0.20 -10.20 -16.80
CA GLN A 49 0.26 -10.61 -18.13
C GLN A 49 1.34 -9.67 -18.71
N GLY A 50 1.63 -8.53 -18.05
CA GLY A 50 2.58 -7.54 -18.55
C GLY A 50 2.06 -6.67 -19.69
N ASN A 51 0.78 -6.78 -20.04
CA ASN A 51 0.14 -6.05 -21.15
C ASN A 51 -0.78 -4.93 -20.66
N ALA A 52 -0.51 -4.37 -19.46
CA ALA A 52 -1.33 -3.31 -18.88
C ALA A 52 -0.96 -1.93 -19.43
N ASN A 53 -1.96 -1.27 -20.01
CA ASN A 53 -1.92 0.13 -20.40
C ASN A 53 -1.96 1.07 -19.18
N PHE A 54 -1.64 2.34 -19.41
CA PHE A 54 -1.60 3.36 -18.35
C PHE A 54 -2.93 3.50 -17.59
N GLU A 55 -4.06 3.52 -18.30
CA GLU A 55 -5.40 3.56 -17.69
C GLU A 55 -5.66 2.36 -16.78
N GLN A 56 -5.23 1.16 -17.19
CA GLN A 56 -5.43 -0.07 -16.43
C GLN A 56 -4.53 -0.09 -15.19
N ARG A 57 -3.31 0.45 -15.29
CA ARG A 57 -2.42 0.63 -14.14
C ARG A 57 -2.98 1.63 -13.13
N ILE A 58 -3.58 2.72 -13.59
CA ILE A 58 -4.29 3.68 -12.72
C ILE A 58 -5.47 3.01 -12.04
N ASN A 59 -6.29 2.26 -12.78
CA ASN A 59 -7.43 1.56 -12.20
C ASN A 59 -6.98 0.58 -11.09
N VAL A 60 -5.92 -0.21 -11.35
CA VAL A 60 -5.33 -1.10 -10.35
C VAL A 60 -4.77 -0.32 -9.16
N PHE A 61 -4.14 0.83 -9.38
CA PHE A 61 -3.63 1.70 -8.32
C PHE A 61 -4.77 2.21 -7.43
N VAL A 62 -5.83 2.79 -8.00
CA VAL A 62 -6.97 3.33 -7.25
C VAL A 62 -7.69 2.23 -6.47
N VAL A 63 -7.97 1.09 -7.11
CA VAL A 63 -8.60 -0.05 -6.44
C VAL A 63 -7.72 -0.56 -5.29
N SER A 64 -6.42 -0.69 -5.50
CA SER A 64 -5.48 -1.12 -4.44
C SER A 64 -5.39 -0.11 -3.31
N LEU A 65 -5.48 1.18 -3.61
CA LEU A 65 -5.43 2.26 -2.63
C LEU A 65 -6.70 2.29 -1.78
N LEU A 66 -7.87 2.12 -2.39
CA LEU A 66 -9.14 2.03 -1.64
C LEU A 66 -9.20 0.78 -0.76
N PHE A 67 -8.80 -0.38 -1.29
CA PHE A 67 -8.73 -1.63 -0.52
C PHE A 67 -7.58 -1.66 0.49
N SER A 68 -6.66 -0.69 0.47
CA SER A 68 -5.56 -0.64 1.43
C SER A 68 -6.04 -0.41 2.86
N ILE A 69 -7.16 0.29 3.03
CA ILE A 69 -7.79 0.60 4.32
C ILE A 69 -8.28 -0.67 5.03
N THR A 70 -8.76 -1.66 4.26
CA THR A 70 -9.28 -2.92 4.80
C THR A 70 -8.23 -4.04 4.86
N ASN A 71 -7.04 -3.80 4.32
CA ASN A 71 -5.97 -4.79 4.28
C ASN A 71 -5.17 -4.79 5.59
N HIS A 72 -5.38 -5.83 6.41
CA HIS A 72 -4.71 -5.99 7.70
C HIS A 72 -3.18 -5.96 7.61
N ARG A 73 -2.59 -6.44 6.52
CA ARG A 73 -1.12 -6.41 6.35
C ARG A 73 -0.59 -4.99 6.22
N ILE A 74 -1.33 -4.13 5.53
CA ILE A 74 -0.98 -2.71 5.35
C ILE A 74 -1.13 -1.97 6.67
N LEU A 75 -2.21 -2.24 7.42
CA LEU A 75 -2.41 -1.66 8.74
C LEU A 75 -1.29 -2.03 9.71
N ILE A 76 -0.91 -3.31 9.79
CA ILE A 76 0.20 -3.77 10.64
C ILE A 76 1.52 -3.11 10.20
N ALA A 77 1.80 -3.10 8.90
CA ALA A 77 3.01 -2.46 8.38
C ALA A 77 3.06 -0.95 8.71
N ALA A 78 1.94 -0.24 8.57
CA ALA A 78 1.82 1.17 8.92
C ALA A 78 2.04 1.42 10.41
N THR A 79 1.51 0.57 11.29
CA THR A 79 1.75 0.68 12.74
C THR A 79 3.22 0.43 13.09
N LEU A 80 3.86 -0.57 12.49
CA LEU A 80 5.29 -0.83 12.71
C LEU A 80 6.16 0.35 12.25
N LEU A 81 5.83 0.94 11.10
CA LEU A 81 6.52 2.10 10.58
C LEU A 81 6.34 3.31 11.51
N ALA A 82 5.13 3.55 12.01
CA ALA A 82 4.84 4.62 12.95
C ALA A 82 5.60 4.47 14.28
N ILE A 83 5.67 3.25 14.82
CA ILE A 83 6.46 2.95 16.04
C ILE A 83 7.95 3.20 15.78
N GLY A 84 8.48 2.73 14.65
CA GLY A 84 9.89 2.93 14.28
C GLY A 84 10.26 4.41 14.11
N VAL A 85 9.40 5.18 13.44
CA VAL A 85 9.58 6.63 13.28
C VAL A 85 9.54 7.34 14.63
N ASN A 86 8.63 6.94 15.52
CA ASN A 86 8.56 7.54 16.85
C ASN A 86 9.81 7.23 17.69
N PHE A 87 10.30 5.99 17.65
CA PHE A 87 11.53 5.61 18.33
C PHE A 87 12.75 6.37 17.79
N ALA A 88 12.85 6.54 16.47
CA ALA A 88 13.91 7.31 15.84
C ALA A 88 13.88 8.80 16.25
N LEU A 89 12.70 9.40 16.32
CA LEU A 89 12.51 10.78 16.81
C LEU A 89 12.96 10.93 18.27
N LEU A 90 12.65 9.95 19.12
CA LEU A 90 13.01 9.97 20.53
C LEU A 90 14.52 9.78 20.76
N ALA A 91 15.20 9.04 19.88
CA ALA A 91 16.66 8.86 19.92
C ALA A 91 17.45 10.08 19.41
N LEU A 92 16.80 11.01 18.72
CA LEU A 92 17.39 12.23 18.15
C LEU A 92 17.23 13.46 19.06
N GLN A 93 16.42 13.36 20.12
CA GLN A 93 16.25 14.38 21.17
C GLN A 93 17.23 14.14 22.32
#